data_AF-A0A6J4WYH9-F1
#
_entry.id   AF-A0A6J4WYH9-F1
#
_cell.length_a   1.000
_cell.length_b   1.000
_cell.length_c   1.000
_cell.angle_alpha   90.00
_cell.angle_beta   90.00
_cell.angle_gamma   90.00
#
_symmetry.space_group_name_H-M   'P 1'
#
loop_
_entity.id
_entity.type
_entity.pdbx_description
1 polymer ?
#
loop_
_entity_poly.entity_id
_entity_poly.type
_entity_poly.pdbx_seq_one_letter_code
_entity_poly.pdbx_strand_id
1 'polypeptide(L)'
;MIMMSPLRRNYRIIVALWFVLGSVLMIGSVYVGEYILILLLLFTVAIGVYCLTLKCPSCGKSVLHNPVKILGNDLYIWTPWIPKSCAKCGEKL
;
A
#
# COMPACT_ATOMS: atom_id res chain seq x y z
N MET A 1 -7.34 -0.47 -23.90
CA MET A 1 -6.16 -0.99 -23.17
C MET A 1 -5.81 0.00 -22.06
N ILE A 2 -6.10 -0.32 -20.80
CA ILE A 2 -5.84 0.60 -19.68
C ILE A 2 -4.35 0.52 -19.35
N MET A 3 -3.54 1.44 -19.87
CA MET A 3 -2.15 1.61 -19.43
C MET A 3 -2.14 1.95 -17.94
N MET A 4 -1.78 0.98 -17.10
CA MET A 4 -1.49 1.21 -15.69
C MET A 4 -0.20 2.00 -15.57
N SER A 5 -0.17 3.00 -14.68
CA SER A 5 1.08 3.70 -14.40
C SER A 5 2.12 2.75 -13.77
N PRO A 6 3.42 3.08 -13.87
CA PRO A 6 4.48 2.37 -13.16
C PRO A 6 4.25 2.31 -11.65
N LEU A 7 3.74 3.39 -11.04
CA LEU A 7 3.50 3.48 -9.60
C LEU A 7 2.45 2.45 -9.15
N ARG A 8 1.31 2.38 -9.85
CA ARG A 8 0.23 1.45 -9.52
C ARG A 8 0.62 -0.01 -9.73
N ARG A 9 1.41 -0.29 -10.77
CA ARG A 9 1.94 -1.63 -11.03
C ARG A 9 2.87 -2.07 -9.91
N ASN A 10 3.84 -1.23 -9.54
CA ASN A 10 4.80 -1.53 -8.48
C ASN A 10 4.10 -1.69 -7.13
N TYR A 11 3.14 -0.82 -6.81
CA TYR A 11 2.35 -0.94 -5.59
C TYR A 11 1.62 -2.29 -5.49
N ARG A 12 0.99 -2.76 -6.57
CA ARG A 12 0.30 -4.08 -6.57
C ARG A 12 1.26 -5.23 -6.34
N ILE A 13 2.46 -5.17 -6.93
CA ILE A 13 3.50 -6.19 -6.72
C ILE A 13 3.94 -6.17 -5.25
N ILE A 14 4.19 -4.99 -4.68
CA ILE A 14 4.61 -4.85 -3.29
C ILE A 14 3.53 -5.37 -2.33
N VAL A 15 2.26 -5.04 -2.57
CA VAL A 15 1.14 -5.54 -1.74
C VAL A 15 0.99 -7.05 -1.87
N ALA A 16 1.17 -7.62 -3.06
CA ALA A 16 1.16 -9.06 -3.25
C ALA A 16 2.30 -9.74 -2.48
N LEU A 17 3.52 -9.19 -2.57
CA LEU A 17 4.67 -9.68 -1.80
C LEU A 17 4.44 -9.56 -0.29
N TRP A 18 3.87 -8.44 0.16
CA TRP A 18 3.51 -8.23 1.57
C TRP A 18 2.50 -9.27 2.06
N PHE A 19 1.50 -9.60 1.25
CA PHE A 19 0.51 -10.62 1.58
C PHE A 19 1.12 -12.03 1.66
N VAL A 20 2.00 -12.38 0.71
CA VAL A 20 2.75 -13.64 0.72
C VAL A 20 3.64 -13.72 1.97
N LEU A 21 4.34 -12.63 2.29
CA LEU A 21 5.20 -12.54 3.47
C LEU A 21 4.42 -12.72 4.77
N GLY A 22 3.25 -12.08 4.88
CA GLY A 22 2.34 -12.26 6.01
C GLY A 22 1.84 -13.70 6.15
N SER A 23 1.59 -14.38 5.02
CA SER A 23 1.18 -15.79 5.00
C SER A 23 2.33 -16.71 5.47
N VAL A 24 3.56 -16.44 5.02
CA VAL A 24 4.77 -17.13 5.49
C VAL A 24 4.99 -16.90 6.97
N LEU A 25 4.75 -15.69 7.48
CA LEU A 25 4.85 -15.39 8.90
C LEU A 25 3.82 -16.16 9.74
N MET A 26 2.58 -16.22 9.26
CA MET A 26 1.51 -16.97 9.93
C MET A 26 1.83 -18.47 9.99
N ILE A 27 2.20 -19.09 8.87
CA ILE A 27 2.52 -20.53 8.81
C ILE A 27 3.84 -20.82 9.52
N GLY A 28 4.84 -20.00 9.27
CA GLY A 28 6.18 -20.11 9.85
C GLY A 28 6.20 -19.98 11.36
N SER A 29 5.19 -19.36 11.97
CA SER A 29 5.08 -19.25 13.43
C SER A 29 5.09 -20.60 14.16
N VAL A 30 4.72 -21.68 13.47
CA VAL A 30 4.72 -23.05 14.02
C VAL A 30 6.06 -23.76 13.83
N TYR A 31 6.84 -23.38 12.82
CA TYR A 31 8.00 -24.16 12.34
C TYR A 31 9.35 -23.45 12.48
N VAL A 32 9.35 -22.14 12.70
CA VAL A 32 10.54 -21.29 12.62
C VAL A 32 10.83 -20.66 13.99
N GLY A 33 12.10 -20.51 14.34
CA GLY A 33 12.51 -19.87 15.58
C GLY A 33 12.11 -18.40 15.68
N GLU A 34 11.89 -17.93 16.90
CA GLU A 34 11.36 -16.60 17.23
C GLU A 34 12.15 -15.44 16.60
N TYR A 35 13.49 -15.51 16.61
CA TYR A 35 14.33 -14.44 16.05
C TYR A 35 14.08 -14.20 14.56
N ILE A 36 13.90 -15.27 13.79
CA ILE A 36 13.61 -15.17 12.35
C ILE A 36 12.20 -14.61 12.15
N LEU A 37 11.23 -15.01 12.97
CA LEU A 37 9.87 -14.48 12.91
C LEU A 37 9.81 -12.99 13.23
N ILE A 38 10.56 -12.54 14.25
CA ILE A 38 10.65 -11.12 14.61
C ILE A 38 11.25 -10.33 13.45
N LEU A 39 12.33 -10.81 12.84
CA LEU A 39 12.93 -10.15 11.69
C LEU A 39 11.96 -10.07 10.49
N LEU A 40 11.22 -11.15 10.23
CA LEU A 40 10.19 -11.19 9.19
C LEU A 40 9.02 -10.23 9.48
N LEU A 41 8.61 -10.13 10.75
CA LEU A 41 7.57 -9.21 11.21
C LEU A 41 7.98 -7.76 10.97
N LEU A 42 9.20 -7.39 11.39
CA LEU A 42 9.73 -6.05 11.18
C LEU A 42 9.79 -5.70 9.69
N PHE A 43 10.21 -6.65 8.85
CA PHE A 43 10.23 -6.45 7.39
C PHE A 43 8.82 -6.25 6.82
N THR A 44 7.84 -7.04 7.28
CA THR A 44 6.43 -6.92 6.89
C THR A 44 5.85 -5.56 7.30
N VAL A 45 6.13 -5.11 8.52
CA VAL A 45 5.71 -3.78 9.02
C VAL A 45 6.37 -2.67 8.21
N ALA A 46 7.68 -2.77 7.94
CA ALA A 46 8.40 -1.77 7.16
C ALA A 46 7.82 -1.60 5.75
N ILE A 47 7.47 -2.70 5.07
CA ILE A 47 6.81 -2.66 3.76
C ILE A 47 5.43 -1.97 3.87
N GLY A 48 4.64 -2.33 4.88
CA GLY A 48 3.32 -1.71 5.12
C GLY A 48 3.42 -0.20 5.34
N VAL A 49 4.36 0.24 6.18
CA VAL A 49 4.64 1.66 6.43
C VAL A 49 5.13 2.35 5.16
N TYR A 50 6.04 1.74 4.40
CA TYR A 50 6.51 2.27 3.12
C TYR A 50 5.35 2.54 2.16
N CYS A 51 4.39 1.61 2.04
CA CYS A 51 3.19 1.82 1.22
C CYS A 51 2.38 3.07 1.62
N LEU A 52 2.26 3.38 2.91
CA LEU A 52 1.56 4.58 3.41
C LEU A 52 2.30 5.88 3.06
N THR A 53 3.61 5.82 2.81
CA THR A 53 4.43 6.98 2.44
C THR A 53 4.44 7.28 0.94
N LEU A 54 3.78 6.46 0.10
CA LEU A 54 3.74 6.67 -1.34
C LEU A 54 3.04 7.99 -1.69
N LYS A 55 3.70 8.80 -2.51
CA LYS A 55 3.26 10.14 -2.92
C LYS A 55 3.06 10.24 -4.42
N CYS A 56 2.15 11.12 -4.82
CA CYS A 56 1.98 11.50 -6.22
C CYS A 56 3.25 12.20 -6.71
N PRO A 57 3.82 11.78 -7.86
CA PRO A 57 5.07 12.36 -8.37
C PRO A 57 4.91 13.83 -8.82
N SER A 58 3.70 14.26 -9.15
CA SER A 58 3.41 15.63 -9.61
C SER A 58 3.18 16.61 -8.46
N CYS A 59 2.32 16.27 -7.48
CA CYS A 59 1.90 17.21 -6.43
C CYS A 59 2.29 16.82 -4.99
N GLY A 60 2.97 15.68 -4.80
CA GLY A 60 3.44 15.21 -3.50
C GLY A 60 2.37 14.72 -2.52
N LYS A 61 1.07 14.71 -2.90
CA LYS A 61 -0.01 14.18 -2.06
C LYS A 61 0.14 12.66 -1.87
N SER A 62 -0.10 12.16 -0.66
CA SER A 62 -0.16 10.72 -0.38
C SER A 62 -1.24 10.03 -1.22
N VAL A 63 -0.86 9.00 -1.97
CA VAL A 63 -1.75 8.36 -2.97
C VAL A 63 -2.78 7.41 -2.36
N LEU A 64 -2.57 6.98 -1.13
CA LEU A 64 -3.52 6.15 -0.38
C LEU A 64 -4.45 6.99 0.51
N HIS A 65 -4.17 8.27 0.74
CA HIS A 65 -5.01 9.15 1.55
C HIS A 65 -5.99 9.92 0.66
N ASN A 66 -7.14 9.31 0.43
CA ASN A 66 -8.09 9.74 -0.59
C ASN A 66 -9.41 10.21 0.04
N PRO A 67 -10.04 11.26 -0.52
CA PRO A 67 -11.37 11.67 -0.09
C PRO A 67 -12.39 10.62 -0.53
N VAL A 68 -13.27 10.24 0.39
CA VAL A 68 -14.44 9.41 0.14
C VAL A 68 -15.66 10.19 0.60
N LYS A 69 -16.66 10.25 -0.27
CA LYS A 69 -17.92 10.93 0.04
C LYS A 69 -18.76 10.08 0.96
N ILE A 70 -18.97 10.56 2.19
CA ILE A 70 -19.85 9.94 3.18
C ILE A 70 -20.86 11.00 3.60
N LEU A 71 -22.14 10.75 3.36
CA LEU A 71 -23.25 11.66 3.71
C LEU A 71 -23.07 13.10 3.19
N GLY A 72 -22.52 13.24 1.98
CA GLY A 72 -22.30 14.55 1.35
C GLY A 72 -21.02 15.28 1.76
N ASN A 73 -20.29 14.76 2.75
CA ASN A 73 -19.01 15.32 3.20
C ASN A 73 -17.82 14.52 2.67
N ASP A 74 -16.73 15.22 2.34
CA ASP A 74 -15.47 14.59 1.96
C ASP A 74 -14.69 14.18 3.22
N LEU A 75 -14.64 12.88 3.50
CA LEU A 75 -13.80 12.31 4.54
C LEU A 75 -12.55 11.71 3.92
N TYR A 76 -11.38 12.14 4.39
CA TYR A 76 -10.12 11.58 3.93
C TYR A 76 -9.82 10.31 4.71
N ILE A 77 -9.69 9.20 3.98
CA ILE A 77 -9.38 7.89 4.55
C ILE A 77 -8.19 7.27 3.84
N TRP A 78 -7.49 6.39 4.56
CA TRP A 78 -6.46 5.54 3.98
C TRP A 78 -7.10 4.38 3.24
N THR A 79 -7.17 4.49 1.92
CA THR A 79 -7.72 3.45 1.05
C THR A 79 -6.67 2.38 0.76
N PRO A 80 -7.06 1.09 0.64
CA PRO A 80 -6.12 0.02 0.35
C PRO A 80 -5.76 -0.11 -1.15
N TRP A 81 -6.18 0.84 -1.98
CA TRP A 81 -5.83 0.87 -3.40
C TRP A 81 -5.47 2.28 -3.87
N ILE A 82 -4.48 2.35 -4.77
CA ILE A 82 -4.16 3.59 -5.48
C ILE A 82 -5.24 3.84 -6.55
N PRO A 83 -5.87 5.04 -6.58
CA PRO A 83 -6.85 5.41 -7.60
C PRO A 83 -6.19 5.55 -8.98
N LYS A 84 -6.99 5.64 -10.06
CA LYS A 84 -6.45 5.83 -11.42
C LYS A 84 -5.85 7.22 -11.65
N SER A 85 -6.28 8.21 -10.88
CA SER A 85 -5.82 9.58 -10.95
C SER A 85 -5.71 10.18 -9.56
N CYS A 86 -4.80 11.15 -9.40
CA CYS A 86 -4.58 11.85 -8.14
C CYS A 86 -5.80 12.71 -7.80
N ALA A 87 -6.39 12.49 -6.62
CA ALA A 87 -7.52 13.27 -6.14
C ALA A 87 -7.21 14.74 -5.79
N LYS A 88 -5.97 15.23 -6.01
CA LYS A 88 -5.60 16.65 -5.84
C LYS A 88 -5.29 17.33 -7.16
N CYS A 89 -4.41 16.75 -7.99
CA CYS A 89 -3.97 17.37 -9.24
C CYS A 89 -4.51 16.69 -10.52
N GLY A 90 -5.21 15.56 -10.42
CA GLY A 90 -5.73 14.84 -11.58
C GLY A 90 -4.70 14.01 -12.36
N GLU A 91 -3.41 14.08 -12.02
CA GLU A 91 -2.33 13.29 -12.65
C GLU A 91 -2.64 11.80 -12.65
N LYS A 92 -2.28 11.08 -13.72
CA LYS A 92 -2.54 9.63 -13.82
C LYS A 92 -1.58 8.86 -12.91
N LEU A 93 -2.14 7.99 -12.06
CA LEU A 93 -1.42 7.26 -11.01
C LEU A 93 -1.37 5.75 -11.21
#